data_AF-A0A2M7H8N4-F1
#
_entry.id   AF-A0A2M7H8N4-F1
#
_cell.length_a   1.000
_cell.length_b   1.000
_cell.length_c   1.000
_cell.angle_alpha   90.00
_cell.angle_beta   90.00
_cell.angle_gamma   90.00
#
_symmetry.space_group_name_H-M   'P 1'
#
loop_
_entity.id
_entity.type
_entity.pdbx_description
1 polymer ?
#
loop_
_entity_poly.entity_id
_entity_poly.type
_entity_poly.pdbx_seq_one_letter_code
_entity_poly.pdbx_strand_id
1 'polypeptide(L)'
;MLKPRALMFVILLFFVAIPFVHAADHSSLPPDPGEAGKATLAGIDSDGDGVRDDVQRWIATTYPNSEKIRAALRQLAQDYQRFILGNGDAATIYNAANLMNNTNNCLSYIDFRQAYSWGQLLKAKILIPIYDLKHF
;
A
#
# COMPACT_ATOMS: atom_id res chain seq x y z
N MET A 1 -64.31 1.07 18.74
CA MET A 1 -63.65 -0.24 18.88
C MET A 1 -62.86 -0.50 17.60
N LEU A 2 -61.55 -0.23 17.60
CA LEU A 2 -60.65 -0.38 16.44
C LEU A 2 -59.85 -1.69 16.59
N LYS A 3 -59.78 -2.50 15.52
CA LYS A 3 -59.06 -3.79 15.50
C LYS A 3 -57.53 -3.60 15.50
N PRO A 4 -56.76 -4.36 16.31
CA PRO A 4 -55.30 -4.25 16.37
C PRO A 4 -54.65 -5.16 15.33
N ARG A 5 -54.50 -4.70 14.09
CA ARG A 5 -53.72 -5.41 13.04
C ARG A 5 -52.93 -4.48 12.13
N ALA A 6 -52.43 -3.38 12.68
CA ALA A 6 -51.62 -2.42 11.91
C ALA A 6 -50.37 -1.94 12.67
N LEU A 7 -49.85 -2.75 13.60
CA LEU A 7 -48.66 -2.40 14.40
C LEU A 7 -47.54 -3.44 14.24
N MET A 8 -47.27 -3.85 13.00
CA MET A 8 -46.16 -4.76 12.71
C MET A 8 -45.50 -4.46 11.37
N PHE A 9 -45.31 -3.18 11.01
CA PHE A 9 -44.59 -2.82 9.77
C PHE A 9 -43.82 -1.48 9.83
N VAL A 10 -43.48 -0.98 11.04
CA VAL A 10 -42.79 0.33 11.18
C VAL A 10 -41.53 0.26 12.04
N ILE A 11 -40.99 -0.92 12.31
CA ILE A 11 -39.67 -1.04 12.96
C ILE A 11 -38.59 -1.14 11.88
N LEU A 12 -38.15 0.05 11.48
CA LEU A 12 -36.74 0.38 11.29
C LEU A 12 -36.04 -0.13 10.01
N LEU A 13 -36.46 0.43 8.86
CA LEU A 13 -35.64 0.65 7.65
C LEU A 13 -34.46 1.62 7.92
N PHE A 14 -33.74 1.47 9.03
CA PHE A 14 -32.70 2.40 9.49
C PHE A 14 -31.48 1.69 10.08
N PHE A 15 -31.20 0.44 9.70
CA PHE A 15 -29.86 -0.13 9.87
C PHE A 15 -28.97 0.24 8.68
N VAL A 16 -28.55 1.50 8.74
CA VAL A 16 -27.25 2.04 8.34
C VAL A 16 -26.60 1.37 7.14
N ALA A 17 -26.66 2.06 6.00
CA ALA A 17 -25.60 2.00 4.99
C ALA A 17 -24.29 2.46 5.64
N ILE A 18 -23.63 1.59 6.40
CA ILE A 18 -22.22 1.73 6.72
C ILE A 18 -21.53 1.26 5.44
N PRO A 19 -20.98 2.14 4.58
CA PRO A 19 -20.01 1.66 3.61
C PRO A 19 -18.97 0.89 4.41
N PHE A 20 -18.78 -0.40 4.09
CA PHE A 20 -17.71 -1.21 4.68
C PHE A 20 -16.38 -0.53 4.39
N VAL A 21 -15.96 0.39 5.26
CA VAL A 21 -14.61 0.91 5.29
C VAL A 21 -13.79 -0.19 5.95
N HIS A 22 -13.17 -1.03 5.14
CA HIS A 22 -12.17 -1.99 5.62
C HIS A 22 -10.92 -1.18 6.02
N ALA A 23 -10.91 -0.73 7.28
CA ALA A 23 -9.71 -0.18 7.89
C ALA A 23 -8.58 -1.22 7.72
N ALA A 24 -7.39 -0.75 7.39
CA ALA A 24 -6.22 -1.63 7.33
C ALA A 24 -6.07 -2.35 8.68
N ASP A 25 -6.07 -3.68 8.68
CA ASP A 25 -5.75 -4.43 9.88
C ASP A 25 -4.26 -4.23 10.19
N HIS A 26 -3.98 -3.42 11.20
CA HIS A 26 -2.61 -3.15 11.64
C HIS A 26 -1.98 -4.32 12.38
N SER A 27 -2.78 -5.31 12.82
CA SER A 27 -2.28 -6.47 13.56
C SER A 27 -1.47 -7.43 12.69
N SER A 28 -1.61 -7.34 11.36
CA SER A 28 -0.89 -8.15 10.38
C SER A 28 0.36 -7.47 9.79
N LEU A 29 0.77 -6.30 10.29
CA LEU A 29 2.00 -5.64 9.81
C LEU A 29 3.22 -6.21 10.56
N PRO A 30 4.40 -6.36 9.91
CA PRO A 30 5.66 -6.76 10.55
C PRO A 30 6.03 -5.77 11.68
N PRO A 31 7.04 -5.98 12.54
CA PRO A 31 7.54 -4.98 13.52
C PRO A 31 8.29 -3.79 12.88
N ASP A 32 8.32 -2.61 13.53
CA ASP A 32 8.99 -1.42 12.96
C ASP A 32 10.50 -1.59 13.06
N PRO A 33 11.24 -1.63 11.94
CA PRO A 33 12.68 -1.80 11.99
C PRO A 33 13.40 -0.51 12.43
N GLY A 34 12.70 0.62 12.54
CA GLY A 34 13.27 1.91 12.92
C GLY A 34 14.39 2.34 11.96
N GLU A 35 15.46 2.93 12.50
CA GLU A 35 16.62 3.34 11.69
C GLU A 35 17.39 2.16 11.08
N ALA A 36 17.32 0.96 11.69
CA ALA A 36 17.98 -0.22 11.13
C ALA A 36 17.39 -0.59 9.75
N GLY A 37 16.08 -0.39 9.55
CA GLY A 37 15.41 -0.62 8.27
C GLY A 37 15.81 0.36 7.16
N LYS A 38 16.58 1.40 7.48
CA LYS A 38 17.07 2.41 6.54
C LYS A 38 18.58 2.32 6.28
N ALA A 39 19.27 1.35 6.89
CA ALA A 39 20.72 1.21 6.75
C ALA A 39 21.16 0.82 5.31
N THR A 40 20.27 0.21 4.53
CA THR A 40 20.54 -0.19 3.14
C THR A 40 19.30 0.03 2.29
N LEU A 41 19.46 -0.02 0.96
CA LEU A 41 18.34 -0.01 0.02
C LEU A 41 17.42 -1.24 0.14
N ALA A 42 18.00 -2.40 0.44
CA ALA A 42 17.28 -3.63 0.70
C ALA A 42 16.43 -3.53 1.99
N GLY A 43 16.90 -2.78 2.98
CA GLY A 43 16.23 -2.60 4.27
C GLY A 43 16.03 -3.91 5.03
N ILE A 44 15.00 -3.95 5.87
CA ILE A 44 14.56 -5.14 6.61
C ILE A 44 13.17 -5.53 6.10
N ASP A 45 13.03 -6.79 5.71
CA ASP A 45 11.79 -7.48 5.36
C ASP A 45 11.72 -8.72 6.26
N SER A 46 11.02 -8.59 7.40
CA SER A 46 11.03 -9.60 8.46
C SER A 46 10.02 -10.72 8.25
N ASP A 47 9.01 -10.49 7.42
CA ASP A 47 7.99 -11.49 7.05
C ASP A 47 8.27 -12.15 5.68
N GLY A 48 9.22 -11.62 4.91
CA GLY A 48 9.70 -12.21 3.65
C GLY A 48 8.72 -12.03 2.50
N ASP A 49 7.82 -11.04 2.57
CA ASP A 49 6.82 -10.79 1.53
C ASP A 49 7.38 -10.01 0.32
N GLY A 50 8.66 -9.64 0.36
CA GLY A 50 9.36 -8.87 -0.65
C GLY A 50 9.16 -7.36 -0.52
N VAL A 51 8.57 -6.88 0.58
CA VAL A 51 8.40 -5.47 0.90
C VAL A 51 9.03 -5.16 2.25
N ARG A 52 9.91 -4.17 2.28
CA ARG A 52 10.49 -3.67 3.52
C ARG A 52 9.42 -3.30 4.56
N ASP A 53 9.66 -3.67 5.81
CA ASP A 53 8.76 -3.47 6.94
C ASP A 53 8.38 -2.00 7.15
N ASP A 54 9.33 -1.07 6.95
CA ASP A 54 9.09 0.38 7.09
C ASP A 54 8.27 0.95 5.93
N VAL A 55 8.38 0.35 4.75
CA VAL A 55 7.58 0.69 3.56
C VAL A 55 6.17 0.13 3.71
N GLN A 56 6.01 -1.11 4.15
CA GLN A 56 4.69 -1.71 4.40
C GLN A 56 3.87 -0.88 5.38
N ARG A 57 4.48 -0.46 6.49
CA ARG A 57 3.87 0.45 7.46
C ARG A 57 3.46 1.76 6.85
N TRP A 58 4.38 2.40 6.14
CA TRP A 58 4.11 3.69 5.51
C TRP A 58 2.92 3.59 4.55
N ILE A 59 2.83 2.52 3.76
CA ILE A 59 1.67 2.26 2.90
C ILE A 59 0.38 2.13 3.74
N ALA A 60 0.40 1.34 4.80
CA ALA A 60 -0.77 1.11 5.64
C ALA A 60 -1.27 2.37 6.36
N THR A 61 -0.35 3.19 6.89
CA THR A 61 -0.68 4.40 7.63
C THR A 61 -1.02 5.59 6.73
N THR A 62 -0.40 5.69 5.54
CA THR A 62 -0.65 6.78 4.59
C THR A 62 -1.97 6.60 3.83
N TYR A 63 -2.36 5.35 3.56
CA TYR A 63 -3.55 5.02 2.78
C TYR A 63 -4.54 4.13 3.56
N PRO A 64 -5.02 4.57 4.74
CA PRO A 64 -5.85 3.73 5.62
C PRO A 64 -7.22 3.42 5.01
N ASN A 65 -7.72 4.31 4.15
CA ASN A 65 -9.08 4.24 3.60
C ASN A 65 -9.17 3.64 2.20
N SER A 66 -8.05 3.14 1.64
CA SER A 66 -8.06 2.58 0.28
C SER A 66 -7.21 1.31 0.18
N GLU A 67 -7.89 0.17 0.30
CA GLU A 67 -7.27 -1.14 0.11
C GLU A 67 -6.66 -1.30 -1.28
N LYS A 68 -7.34 -0.79 -2.32
CA LYS A 68 -6.84 -0.84 -3.70
C LYS A 68 -5.51 -0.11 -3.87
N ILE A 69 -5.37 1.07 -3.27
CA ILE A 69 -4.11 1.82 -3.31
C ILE A 69 -3.03 1.06 -2.54
N ARG A 70 -3.35 0.53 -1.35
CA ARG A 70 -2.39 -0.27 -0.58
C ARG A 70 -1.89 -1.49 -1.35
N ALA A 71 -2.79 -2.23 -2.00
CA ALA A 71 -2.45 -3.40 -2.80
C ALA A 71 -1.54 -3.04 -3.98
N ALA A 72 -1.90 -2.00 -4.75
CA ALA A 72 -1.09 -1.55 -5.88
C ALA A 72 0.30 -1.03 -5.46
N LEU A 73 0.38 -0.28 -4.35
CA LEU A 73 1.66 0.20 -3.84
C LEU A 73 2.52 -0.92 -3.23
N ARG A 74 1.92 -1.92 -2.60
CA ARG A 74 2.65 -3.12 -2.17
C ARG A 74 3.25 -3.85 -3.37
N GLN A 75 2.49 -4.05 -4.44
CA GLN A 75 3.01 -4.67 -5.66
C GLN A 75 4.18 -3.87 -6.25
N LEU A 76 4.04 -2.53 -6.29
CA LEU A 76 5.09 -1.67 -6.81
C LEU A 76 6.34 -1.71 -5.92
N ALA A 77 6.17 -1.82 -4.60
CA ALA A 77 7.27 -1.94 -3.65
C ALA A 77 8.04 -3.26 -3.83
N GLN A 78 7.32 -4.37 -4.07
CA GLN A 78 7.95 -5.65 -4.44
C GLN A 78 8.75 -5.53 -5.74
N ASP A 79 8.21 -4.86 -6.75
CA ASP A 79 8.90 -4.66 -8.02
C ASP A 79 10.18 -3.83 -7.86
N TYR A 80 10.14 -2.79 -7.02
CA TYR A 80 11.33 -2.05 -6.62
C TYR A 80 12.36 -2.91 -5.89
N GLN A 81 11.94 -3.78 -4.97
CA GLN A 81 12.87 -4.69 -4.27
C GLN A 81 13.50 -5.70 -5.24
N ARG A 82 12.74 -6.26 -6.19
CA ARG A 82 13.29 -7.09 -7.28
C ARG A 82 14.35 -6.35 -8.09
N PHE A 83 14.10 -5.07 -8.41
CA PHE A 83 15.04 -4.24 -9.13
C PHE A 83 16.33 -3.99 -8.32
N ILE A 84 16.20 -3.63 -7.05
CA ILE A 84 17.32 -3.33 -6.13
C ILE A 84 18.19 -4.58 -5.89
N LEU A 85 17.55 -5.73 -5.68
CA LEU A 85 18.21 -6.99 -5.33
C LEU A 85 18.68 -7.79 -6.55
N GLY A 86 18.46 -7.29 -7.78
CA GLY A 86 18.84 -7.97 -9.01
C GLY A 86 20.35 -8.17 -9.21
N ASN A 87 21.22 -7.56 -8.36
CA ASN A 87 22.66 -7.80 -8.30
C ASN A 87 23.41 -7.76 -9.65
N GLY A 88 22.96 -6.90 -10.58
CA GLY A 88 23.56 -6.75 -11.91
C GLY A 88 23.13 -7.80 -12.93
N ASP A 89 22.23 -8.73 -12.57
CA ASP A 89 21.61 -9.62 -13.55
C ASP A 89 20.65 -8.83 -14.44
N ALA A 90 21.08 -8.61 -15.68
CA ALA A 90 20.35 -7.78 -16.64
C ALA A 90 18.93 -8.28 -16.90
N ALA A 91 18.72 -9.60 -16.94
CA ALA A 91 17.41 -10.18 -17.17
C ALA A 91 16.45 -9.91 -16.00
N THR A 92 16.91 -10.12 -14.76
CA THR A 92 16.14 -9.81 -13.55
C THR A 92 15.79 -8.33 -13.47
N ILE A 93 16.77 -7.45 -13.70
CA ILE A 93 16.56 -5.99 -13.66
C ILE A 93 15.57 -5.55 -14.74
N TYR A 94 15.71 -6.07 -15.97
CA TYR A 94 14.80 -5.78 -17.07
C TYR A 94 13.37 -6.23 -16.77
N ASN A 95 13.20 -7.45 -16.24
CA ASN A 95 11.90 -7.97 -15.87
C ASN A 95 11.27 -7.18 -14.73
N ALA A 96 12.05 -6.81 -13.71
CA ALA A 96 11.59 -5.96 -12.63
C ALA A 96 11.11 -4.60 -13.16
N ALA A 97 11.86 -3.96 -14.06
CA ALA A 97 11.45 -2.69 -14.68
C ALA A 97 10.13 -2.81 -15.47
N ASN A 98 9.91 -3.92 -16.18
CA ASN A 98 8.65 -4.18 -16.87
C ASN A 98 7.48 -4.37 -15.88
N LEU A 99 7.71 -5.09 -14.78
CA LEU A 99 6.70 -5.24 -13.72
C LEU A 99 6.35 -3.88 -13.10
N MET A 100 7.35 -3.04 -12.82
CA MET A 100 7.12 -1.67 -12.34
C MET A 100 6.24 -0.87 -13.31
N ASN A 101 6.49 -0.97 -14.62
CA ASN A 101 5.66 -0.30 -15.63
C ASN A 101 4.21 -0.82 -15.60
N ASN A 102 4.01 -2.13 -15.52
CA ASN A 102 2.69 -2.74 -15.42
C ASN A 102 1.95 -2.30 -14.15
N THR A 103 2.64 -2.26 -13.01
CA THR A 103 2.04 -1.81 -11.75
C THR A 103 1.68 -0.32 -11.77
N ASN A 104 2.47 0.52 -12.46
CA ASN A 104 2.12 1.93 -12.70
C ASN A 104 0.86 2.06 -13.59
N ASN A 105 0.65 1.17 -14.55
CA ASN A 105 -0.59 1.12 -15.32
C ASN A 105 -1.79 0.74 -14.42
N CYS A 106 -1.61 -0.21 -13.48
CA CYS A 106 -2.64 -0.54 -12.49
C CYS A 106 -2.97 0.66 -11.58
N LEU A 107 -1.98 1.42 -11.12
CA LEU A 107 -2.22 2.65 -10.36
C LEU A 107 -3.00 3.68 -11.20
N SER A 108 -2.64 3.83 -12.47
CA SER A 108 -3.32 4.74 -13.41
C SER A 108 -4.77 4.35 -13.67
N TYR A 109 -5.08 3.05 -13.64
CA TYR A 109 -6.45 2.56 -13.70
C TYR A 109 -7.27 2.92 -12.46
N ILE A 110 -6.64 2.96 -11.27
CA ILE A 110 -7.31 3.37 -10.02
C ILE A 110 -7.61 4.88 -10.05
N ASP A 111 -6.58 5.70 -10.29
CA ASP A 111 -6.73 7.16 -10.45
C ASP A 111 -5.55 7.71 -11.27
N PHE A 112 -5.78 7.96 -12.56
CA PHE A 112 -4.76 8.45 -13.47
C PHE A 112 -4.16 9.81 -13.07
N ARG A 113 -4.88 10.63 -12.29
CA ARG A 113 -4.38 11.94 -11.85
C ARG A 113 -3.38 11.82 -10.72
N GLN A 114 -3.54 10.80 -9.87
CA GLN A 114 -2.72 10.61 -8.68
C GLN A 114 -1.69 9.50 -8.81
N ALA A 115 -1.83 8.59 -9.78
CA ALA A 115 -0.94 7.46 -9.99
C ALA A 115 0.55 7.86 -10.01
N TYR A 116 0.89 8.92 -10.76
CA TYR A 116 2.25 9.44 -10.79
C TYR A 116 2.73 9.91 -9.41
N SER A 117 1.91 10.68 -8.69
CA SER A 117 2.24 11.17 -7.35
C SER A 117 2.47 10.03 -6.37
N TRP A 118 1.60 9.03 -6.33
CA TRP A 118 1.75 7.88 -5.44
C TRP A 118 3.00 7.06 -5.75
N GLY A 119 3.28 6.80 -7.04
CA GLY A 119 4.50 6.11 -7.46
C GLY A 119 5.77 6.87 -7.03
N GLN A 120 5.77 8.20 -7.18
CA GLN A 120 6.89 9.04 -6.76
C GLN A 120 7.08 9.08 -5.24
N LEU A 121 5.98 9.14 -4.47
CA LEU A 121 6.04 9.08 -3.01
C LEU A 121 6.60 7.73 -2.52
N LEU A 122 6.15 6.63 -3.12
CA LEU A 122 6.70 5.31 -2.79
C LEU A 122 8.19 5.21 -3.16
N LYS A 123 8.56 5.67 -4.36
CA LYS A 123 9.97 5.72 -4.78
C LYS A 123 10.81 6.53 -3.79
N ALA A 124 10.35 7.71 -3.40
CA ALA A 124 11.04 8.54 -2.41
C ALA A 124 11.20 7.78 -1.09
N LYS A 125 10.13 7.15 -0.58
CA LYS A 125 10.16 6.34 0.65
C LYS A 125 11.19 5.21 0.59
N ILE A 126 11.26 4.49 -0.53
CA ILE A 126 12.21 3.39 -0.74
C ILE A 126 13.66 3.91 -0.80
N LEU A 127 13.88 5.06 -1.43
CA LEU A 127 15.21 5.64 -1.64
C LEU A 127 15.70 6.53 -0.49
N ILE A 128 14.94 6.68 0.61
CA ILE A 128 15.35 7.43 1.81
C ILE A 128 16.78 7.09 2.27
N PRO A 129 17.25 5.83 2.28
CA PRO A 129 18.63 5.50 2.65
C PRO A 129 19.71 6.23 1.84
N ILE A 130 19.40 6.69 0.62
CA ILE A 130 20.33 7.42 -0.26
C ILE A 130 20.29 8.94 -0.01
N TYR A 131 19.14 9.47 0.42
CA TYR A 131 18.91 10.90 0.50
C TYR A 131 18.73 11.33 1.96
N ASP A 132 19.84 11.69 2.63
CA ASP A 132 19.76 12.64 3.74
C ASP A 132 19.25 13.96 3.15
N LEU A 133 17.98 14.28 3.42
CA LEU A 133 17.21 15.43 2.90
C LEU A 133 17.76 16.80 3.37
N LYS A 134 19.06 16.93 3.58
CA LYS A 134 19.73 18.20 3.92
C LYS A 134 20.11 19.04 2.70
N HIS A 135 19.80 18.58 1.48
CA HIS A 135 20.29 19.22 0.24
C HIS A 135 19.21 19.44 -0.84
N PHE A 136 17.93 19.47 -0.47
CA PHE A 136 16.86 20.01 -1.32
C PHE A 136 16.04 21.05 -0.55
#